data_AF-A0A1X0WT46-F1
#
_entry.id   AF-A0A1X0WT46-F1
#
_cell.length_a   1.000
_cell.length_b   1.000
_cell.length_c   1.000
_cell.angle_alpha   90.00
_cell.angle_beta   90.00
_cell.angle_gamma   90.00
#
_symmetry.space_group_name_H-M   'P 1'
#
loop_
_entity.id
_entity.type
_entity.pdbx_description
1 polymer ?
#
loop_
_entity_poly.entity_id
_entity_poly.type
_entity_poly.pdbx_seq_one_letter_code
_entity_poly.pdbx_strand_id
1 'polypeptide(L)'
;MKNQTLMQYFEWYLPHDGQHWTRLTNDAEHLANLGISHVWMPPAFKATNEKDVGYGVYDLFDLGEFHQKGTIRTKYGFKEDYLQAIQALKAQGIRPMADVVLNHKAAADHMESFQVIEVDPEDRTVQLSEPFTINGWTHFTFDGRQDTYNDFHWHWYHFTGTDYDAKRRKSGIYLIQGDNKGWANEELVDNENGNYDYLMYADLDFKHPEVIKNIYDWADWFMETTGIAGFRLDAVKHIDSFFMRNFIRDMKEKYGQDFYVFGEFWNPDKEANLDYLEKTEERFDLVDVRLHQNLFKASQAGANYDLRDIFTDSLVELKPDKAVTFVDNHDTQRGQALESTVEEWFKPAAYALILLRQYGLPCVFYGDYYGISGQYAQQDFKEVLDRLLAIRKDRAYGEQTDYFDDANCIGWVRSGAEHQSPIAVLISNDQENSKSMFVGQEWANQTFVDLLGNHPAQVTINAEGYGEFPVAAGSVSVWAVK
;
A
#
# COMPACT_ATOMS: atom_id res chain seq x y z
N MET A 1 -17.48 17.19 -0.83
CA MET A 1 -17.34 15.72 -1.00
C MET A 1 -17.00 15.12 0.36
N LYS A 2 -17.37 13.86 0.63
CA LYS A 2 -16.99 13.18 1.88
C LYS A 2 -15.49 12.81 1.81
N ASN A 3 -14.79 12.91 2.92
CA ASN A 3 -13.40 12.45 3.00
C ASN A 3 -13.34 10.94 2.74
N GLN A 4 -12.32 10.51 2.00
CA GLN A 4 -12.05 9.10 1.71
C GLN A 4 -10.94 8.58 2.61
N THR A 5 -11.01 7.30 2.96
CA THR A 5 -10.00 6.62 3.77
C THR A 5 -9.85 5.19 3.26
N LEU A 6 -8.61 4.80 2.98
CA LEU A 6 -8.23 3.43 2.64
C LEU A 6 -7.88 2.66 3.91
N MET A 7 -8.10 1.35 3.90
CA MET A 7 -7.54 0.44 4.90
C MET A 7 -6.85 -0.73 4.21
N GLN A 8 -5.58 -0.95 4.52
CA GLN A 8 -4.92 -2.23 4.25
C GLN A 8 -5.47 -3.23 5.26
N TYR A 9 -6.21 -4.25 4.79
CA TYR A 9 -6.93 -5.18 5.65
C TYR A 9 -6.18 -6.50 5.84
N PHE A 10 -4.89 -6.43 6.13
CA PHE A 10 -4.07 -7.57 6.55
C PHE A 10 -2.76 -7.08 7.15
N GLU A 11 -2.12 -7.93 7.93
CA GLU A 11 -0.73 -7.81 8.36
C GLU A 11 0.00 -9.13 8.07
N TRP A 12 1.34 -9.13 8.09
CA TRP A 12 2.14 -10.25 7.62
C TRP A 12 1.90 -11.57 8.38
N TYR A 13 1.77 -11.48 9.71
CA TYR A 13 1.76 -12.63 10.62
C TYR A 13 0.38 -13.23 10.86
N LEU A 14 -0.62 -12.87 10.04
CA LEU A 14 -1.97 -13.38 10.19
C LEU A 14 -1.97 -14.92 10.22
N PRO A 15 -2.81 -15.54 11.07
CA PRO A 15 -2.89 -16.98 11.13
C PRO A 15 -3.35 -17.56 9.79
N HIS A 16 -2.74 -18.67 9.40
CA HIS A 16 -3.08 -19.44 8.19
C HIS A 16 -4.32 -20.34 8.42
N ASP A 17 -5.35 -19.81 9.08
CA ASP A 17 -6.55 -20.55 9.48
C ASP A 17 -7.69 -20.52 8.45
N GLY A 18 -7.52 -19.78 7.36
CA GLY A 18 -8.51 -19.68 6.28
C GLY A 18 -9.78 -18.94 6.68
N GLN A 19 -9.76 -18.12 7.74
CA GLN A 19 -10.92 -17.38 8.23
C GLN A 19 -10.88 -15.88 7.91
N HIS A 20 -9.88 -15.42 7.16
CA HIS A 20 -9.66 -13.98 6.95
C HIS A 20 -10.78 -13.32 6.13
N TRP A 21 -11.28 -13.99 5.09
CA TRP A 21 -12.42 -13.48 4.33
C TRP A 21 -13.71 -13.42 5.16
N THR A 22 -13.92 -14.40 6.04
CA THR A 22 -15.03 -14.40 7.00
C THR A 22 -14.90 -13.25 8.01
N ARG A 23 -13.69 -12.97 8.52
CA ARG A 23 -13.43 -11.80 9.39
C ARG A 23 -13.82 -10.51 8.68
N LEU A 24 -13.34 -10.31 7.46
CA LEU A 24 -13.66 -9.13 6.66
C LEU A 24 -15.16 -8.99 6.38
N THR A 25 -15.84 -10.10 6.07
CA THR A 25 -17.30 -10.11 5.87
C THR A 25 -18.03 -9.59 7.10
N ASN A 26 -17.65 -10.06 8.29
CA ASN A 26 -18.27 -9.67 9.56
C ASN A 26 -17.93 -8.24 9.98
N ASP A 27 -16.80 -7.70 9.50
CA ASP A 27 -16.29 -6.39 9.89
C ASP A 27 -16.74 -5.25 8.95
N ALA A 28 -17.30 -5.57 7.79
CA ALA A 28 -17.66 -4.59 6.76
C ALA A 28 -18.54 -3.43 7.27
N GLU A 29 -19.53 -3.71 8.12
CA GLU A 29 -20.39 -2.67 8.72
C GLU A 29 -19.61 -1.79 9.70
N HIS A 30 -18.74 -2.38 10.52
CA HIS A 30 -17.86 -1.65 11.44
C HIS A 30 -16.95 -0.69 10.68
N LEU A 31 -16.28 -1.16 9.62
CA LEU A 31 -15.42 -0.34 8.77
C LEU A 31 -16.16 0.85 8.13
N ALA A 32 -17.39 0.64 7.66
CA ALA A 32 -18.21 1.71 7.10
C ALA A 32 -18.62 2.74 8.16
N ASN A 33 -18.91 2.28 9.39
CA ASN A 33 -19.20 3.17 10.51
C ASN A 33 -17.99 4.05 10.87
N LEU A 34 -16.76 3.54 10.74
CA LEU A 34 -15.53 4.33 10.87
C LEU A 34 -15.30 5.33 9.73
N GLY A 35 -16.01 5.21 8.61
CA GLY A 35 -15.80 6.03 7.42
C GLY A 35 -14.69 5.52 6.50
N ILE A 36 -14.31 4.23 6.60
CA ILE A 36 -13.48 3.58 5.58
C ILE A 36 -14.27 3.54 4.27
N SER A 37 -13.64 3.97 3.18
CA SER A 37 -14.25 4.02 1.85
C SER A 37 -13.61 3.02 0.87
N HIS A 38 -12.41 2.54 1.16
CA HIS A 38 -11.69 1.55 0.36
C HIS A 38 -11.06 0.51 1.28
N VAL A 39 -11.08 -0.76 0.86
CA VAL A 39 -10.39 -1.85 1.56
C VAL A 39 -9.47 -2.57 0.58
N TRP A 40 -8.16 -2.46 0.82
CA TRP A 40 -7.12 -3.23 0.15
C TRP A 40 -6.98 -4.59 0.85
N MET A 41 -7.36 -5.64 0.14
CA MET A 41 -7.25 -7.03 0.58
C MET A 41 -5.92 -7.64 0.12
N PRO A 42 -5.35 -8.61 0.87
CA PRO A 42 -4.13 -9.29 0.45
C PRO A 42 -4.34 -10.09 -0.86
N PRO A 43 -3.26 -10.56 -1.53
CA PRO A 43 -3.40 -11.34 -2.76
C PRO A 43 -4.29 -12.57 -2.54
N ALA A 44 -5.33 -12.70 -3.37
CA ALA A 44 -6.39 -13.69 -3.20
C ALA A 44 -6.12 -15.02 -3.93
N PHE A 45 -5.02 -15.10 -4.68
CA PHE A 45 -4.69 -16.20 -5.59
C PHE A 45 -3.85 -17.28 -4.90
N LYS A 46 -3.77 -18.48 -5.51
CA LYS A 46 -2.94 -19.57 -5.02
C LYS A 46 -1.46 -19.20 -5.15
N ALA A 47 -0.74 -19.32 -4.04
CA ALA A 47 0.67 -19.05 -3.93
C ALA A 47 1.48 -20.34 -3.70
N THR A 48 2.78 -20.22 -3.35
CA THR A 48 3.70 -21.37 -3.30
C THR A 48 3.27 -22.50 -2.36
N ASN A 49 2.55 -22.16 -1.28
CA ASN A 49 2.04 -23.10 -0.29
C ASN A 49 0.88 -22.48 0.53
N GLU A 50 0.24 -23.27 1.41
CA GLU A 50 -0.91 -22.85 2.22
C GLU A 50 -0.64 -21.72 3.24
N LYS A 51 0.63 -21.44 3.56
CA LYS A 51 1.05 -20.42 4.54
C LYS A 51 1.59 -19.16 3.90
N ASP A 52 1.79 -19.18 2.59
CA ASP A 52 2.29 -18.04 1.83
C ASP A 52 1.33 -16.84 1.99
N VAL A 53 1.89 -15.65 2.11
CA VAL A 53 1.14 -14.39 2.27
C VAL A 53 0.48 -13.97 0.94
N GLY A 54 0.88 -14.59 -0.17
CA GLY A 54 0.27 -14.40 -1.48
C GLY A 54 1.21 -13.79 -2.51
N TYR A 55 2.31 -13.18 -2.08
CA TYR A 55 3.31 -12.57 -2.96
C TYR A 55 4.11 -13.61 -3.75
N GLY A 56 4.23 -14.86 -3.27
CA GLY A 56 4.74 -15.97 -4.07
C GLY A 56 3.69 -16.54 -5.02
N VAL A 57 3.15 -15.73 -5.94
CA VAL A 57 2.04 -16.12 -6.83
C VAL A 57 2.39 -17.34 -7.68
N TYR A 58 1.58 -18.39 -7.57
CA TYR A 58 1.65 -19.57 -8.42
C TYR A 58 0.61 -19.51 -9.54
N ASP A 59 -0.68 -19.38 -9.21
CA ASP A 59 -1.79 -19.41 -10.17
C ASP A 59 -2.81 -18.30 -9.92
N LEU A 60 -2.82 -17.31 -10.80
CA LEU A 60 -3.70 -16.14 -10.76
C LEU A 60 -5.19 -16.48 -10.95
N PHE A 61 -5.49 -17.62 -11.56
CA PHE A 61 -6.87 -18.09 -11.80
C PHE A 61 -7.44 -18.96 -10.67
N ASP A 62 -6.64 -19.27 -9.64
CA ASP A 62 -7.07 -20.08 -8.50
C ASP A 62 -7.26 -19.21 -7.26
N LEU A 63 -8.50 -18.77 -7.00
CA LEU A 63 -8.87 -17.96 -5.82
C LEU A 63 -9.08 -18.80 -4.55
N GLY A 64 -8.38 -19.94 -4.44
CA GLY A 64 -8.62 -20.92 -3.39
C GLY A 64 -9.76 -21.89 -3.73
N GLU A 65 -9.90 -22.24 -5.01
CA GLU A 65 -10.97 -23.09 -5.57
C GLU A 65 -10.45 -24.48 -5.94
N PHE A 66 -9.19 -24.59 -6.37
CA PHE A 66 -8.62 -25.83 -6.89
C PHE A 66 -7.60 -26.44 -5.93
N HIS A 67 -7.52 -27.77 -5.91
CA HIS A 67 -6.52 -28.48 -5.10
C HIS A 67 -5.13 -28.39 -5.77
N GLN A 68 -4.38 -27.34 -5.40
CA GLN A 68 -3.06 -27.02 -5.92
C GLN A 68 -2.13 -26.64 -4.76
N LYS A 69 -0.84 -26.98 -4.86
CA LYS A 69 0.16 -26.72 -3.81
C LYS A 69 -0.23 -27.24 -2.42
N GLY A 70 -0.89 -28.41 -2.40
CA GLY A 70 -1.25 -29.13 -1.18
C GLY A 70 -2.49 -28.61 -0.45
N THR A 71 -3.22 -27.65 -1.02
CA THR A 71 -4.43 -27.06 -0.42
C THR A 71 -5.46 -26.67 -1.49
N ILE A 72 -6.73 -26.58 -1.09
CA ILE A 72 -7.76 -25.93 -1.90
C ILE A 72 -7.74 -24.42 -1.61
N ARG A 73 -8.06 -24.03 -0.37
CA ARG A 73 -8.06 -22.63 0.08
C ARG A 73 -6.67 -21.98 -0.02
N THR A 74 -6.65 -20.65 -0.08
CA THR A 74 -5.43 -19.87 0.20
C THR A 74 -5.21 -19.76 1.71
N LYS A 75 -4.18 -18.99 2.13
CA LYS A 75 -3.99 -18.61 3.54
C LYS A 75 -5.27 -18.00 4.14
N TYR A 76 -6.02 -17.26 3.31
CA TYR A 76 -7.10 -16.38 3.73
C TYR A 76 -8.50 -17.00 3.71
N GLY A 77 -8.75 -17.98 2.83
CA GLY A 77 -10.05 -18.67 2.74
C GLY A 77 -10.30 -19.27 1.35
N PHE A 78 -11.55 -19.68 1.10
CA PHE A 78 -11.99 -20.18 -0.20
C PHE A 78 -12.48 -19.03 -1.09
N LYS A 79 -12.64 -19.32 -2.40
CA LYS A 79 -13.17 -18.36 -3.38
C LYS A 79 -14.53 -17.81 -2.98
N GLU A 80 -15.43 -18.66 -2.49
CA GLU A 80 -16.78 -18.26 -2.08
C GLU A 80 -16.75 -17.27 -0.91
N ASP A 81 -15.84 -17.47 0.05
CA ASP A 81 -15.67 -16.56 1.18
C ASP A 81 -15.15 -15.19 0.71
N TYR A 82 -14.19 -15.20 -0.24
CA TYR A 82 -13.65 -13.97 -0.85
C TYR A 82 -14.75 -13.18 -1.57
N LEU A 83 -15.58 -13.86 -2.37
CA LEU A 83 -16.71 -13.23 -3.05
C LEU A 83 -17.74 -12.67 -2.06
N GLN A 84 -18.02 -13.38 -0.96
CA GLN A 84 -18.90 -12.88 0.10
C GLN A 84 -18.35 -11.62 0.77
N ALA A 85 -17.05 -11.58 1.08
CA ALA A 85 -16.40 -10.41 1.65
C ALA A 85 -16.51 -9.18 0.72
N ILE A 86 -16.28 -9.37 -0.58
CA ILE A 86 -16.45 -8.32 -1.59
C ILE A 86 -17.89 -7.79 -1.60
N GLN A 87 -18.88 -8.68 -1.59
CA GLN A 87 -20.29 -8.28 -1.58
C GLN A 87 -20.67 -7.54 -0.29
N ALA A 88 -20.17 -7.99 0.87
CA ALA A 88 -20.39 -7.33 2.14
C ALA A 88 -19.82 -5.90 2.15
N LEU A 89 -18.59 -5.71 1.65
CA LEU A 89 -17.98 -4.38 1.51
C LEU A 89 -18.82 -3.46 0.60
N LYS A 90 -19.19 -3.96 -0.58
CA LYS A 90 -20.03 -3.20 -1.52
C LYS A 90 -21.40 -2.83 -0.96
N ALA A 91 -22.02 -3.74 -0.20
CA ALA A 91 -23.31 -3.48 0.45
C ALA A 91 -23.23 -2.31 1.45
N GLN A 92 -22.05 -2.04 1.99
CA GLN A 92 -21.76 -0.91 2.87
C GLN A 92 -21.20 0.32 2.14
N GLY A 93 -21.13 0.29 0.81
CA GLY A 93 -20.57 1.37 0.00
C GLY A 93 -19.04 1.48 0.06
N ILE A 94 -18.36 0.46 0.59
CA ILE A 94 -16.90 0.36 0.58
C ILE A 94 -16.45 -0.21 -0.76
N ARG A 95 -15.42 0.39 -1.37
CA ARG A 95 -14.78 -0.13 -2.57
C ARG A 95 -13.80 -1.25 -2.20
N PRO A 96 -14.08 -2.52 -2.53
CA PRO A 96 -13.12 -3.59 -2.34
C PRO A 96 -12.01 -3.46 -3.38
N MET A 97 -10.75 -3.60 -2.97
CA MET A 97 -9.57 -3.54 -3.83
C MET A 97 -8.75 -4.82 -3.71
N ALA A 98 -8.27 -5.31 -4.85
CA ALA A 98 -7.41 -6.50 -4.90
C ALA A 98 -5.94 -6.09 -4.96
N ASP A 99 -5.10 -6.85 -4.26
CA ASP A 99 -3.65 -6.83 -4.50
C ASP A 99 -3.33 -7.60 -5.77
N VAL A 100 -2.54 -6.99 -6.65
CA VAL A 100 -2.22 -7.50 -7.99
C VAL A 100 -0.70 -7.67 -8.10
N VAL A 101 -0.26 -8.92 -8.08
CA VAL A 101 1.15 -9.33 -8.15
C VAL A 101 1.44 -9.87 -9.55
N LEU A 102 2.13 -9.06 -10.37
CA LEU A 102 2.39 -9.39 -11.78
C LEU A 102 3.89 -9.46 -12.11
N ASN A 103 4.78 -9.15 -11.17
CA ASN A 103 6.22 -9.13 -11.46
C ASN A 103 6.76 -10.53 -11.80
N HIS A 104 6.33 -11.53 -11.05
CA HIS A 104 6.95 -12.85 -11.09
C HIS A 104 5.93 -13.97 -10.85
N LYS A 105 6.37 -15.19 -11.12
CA LYS A 105 5.67 -16.42 -10.73
C LYS A 105 6.58 -17.34 -9.96
N ALA A 106 6.02 -18.03 -8.97
CA ALA A 106 6.75 -18.85 -8.02
C ALA A 106 6.23 -20.30 -7.98
N ALA A 107 7.13 -21.23 -7.60
CA ALA A 107 6.84 -22.65 -7.44
C ALA A 107 6.26 -23.34 -8.71
N ALA A 108 6.96 -23.23 -9.84
CA ALA A 108 6.61 -23.97 -11.06
C ALA A 108 6.48 -25.49 -10.81
N ASP A 109 5.72 -26.16 -11.66
CA ASP A 109 5.41 -27.60 -11.52
C ASP A 109 6.56 -28.47 -12.04
N HIS A 110 7.25 -28.01 -13.08
CA HIS A 110 8.37 -28.70 -13.67
C HIS A 110 9.56 -27.78 -13.96
N MET A 111 10.74 -28.39 -14.00
CA MET A 111 11.94 -27.72 -14.47
C MET A 111 12.07 -27.83 -15.99
N GLU A 112 12.64 -26.79 -16.60
CA GLU A 112 13.05 -26.80 -18.00
C GLU A 112 14.56 -26.53 -18.13
N SER A 113 15.16 -27.03 -19.20
CA SER A 113 16.55 -26.74 -19.54
C SER A 113 16.60 -25.65 -20.61
N PHE A 114 17.24 -24.53 -20.29
CA PHE A 114 17.38 -23.38 -21.18
C PHE A 114 18.72 -22.65 -20.95
N GLN A 115 19.10 -21.81 -21.91
CA GLN A 115 20.34 -21.03 -21.86
C GLN A 115 20.13 -19.76 -21.03
N VAL A 116 21.12 -19.41 -20.22
CA VAL A 116 21.18 -18.17 -19.44
C VAL A 116 22.58 -17.58 -19.50
N ILE A 117 22.71 -16.31 -19.12
CA ILE A 117 23.95 -15.74 -18.59
C ILE A 117 23.75 -15.40 -17.11
N GLU A 118 24.82 -15.46 -16.32
CA GLU A 118 24.82 -14.90 -14.96
C GLU A 118 25.16 -13.41 -15.05
N VAL A 119 24.41 -12.57 -14.33
CA VAL A 119 24.63 -11.11 -14.26
C VAL A 119 24.97 -10.67 -12.84
N ASP A 120 25.56 -9.48 -12.71
CA ASP A 120 25.95 -8.94 -11.40
C ASP A 120 24.70 -8.55 -10.58
N PRO A 121 24.56 -9.06 -9.34
CA PRO A 121 23.49 -8.64 -8.45
C PRO A 121 23.48 -7.16 -8.09
N GLU A 122 24.58 -6.43 -8.22
CA GLU A 122 24.64 -4.99 -7.93
C GLU A 122 24.56 -4.13 -9.20
N ASP A 123 24.68 -4.74 -10.38
CA ASP A 123 24.49 -4.10 -11.69
C ASP A 123 24.04 -5.13 -12.74
N ARG A 124 22.73 -5.23 -12.97
CA ARG A 124 22.13 -6.30 -13.79
C ARG A 124 22.42 -6.12 -15.28
N THR A 125 23.07 -5.02 -15.66
CA THR A 125 23.59 -4.77 -17.00
C THR A 125 24.95 -5.45 -17.24
N VAL A 126 25.65 -5.85 -16.17
CA VAL A 126 26.98 -6.46 -16.21
C VAL A 126 26.89 -7.98 -16.29
N GLN A 127 27.36 -8.53 -17.40
CA GLN A 127 27.46 -9.98 -17.62
C GLN A 127 28.69 -10.57 -16.89
N LEU A 128 28.46 -11.61 -16.10
CA LEU A 128 29.50 -12.33 -15.33
C LEU A 128 29.94 -13.65 -15.95
N SER A 129 29.19 -14.18 -16.93
CA SER A 129 29.49 -15.46 -17.56
C SER A 129 29.20 -15.48 -19.05
N GLU A 130 29.89 -16.32 -19.81
CA GLU A 130 29.41 -16.76 -21.13
C GLU A 130 28.07 -17.51 -21.00
N PRO A 131 27.25 -17.61 -22.07
CA PRO A 131 26.00 -18.38 -22.04
C PRO A 131 26.20 -19.84 -21.64
N PHE A 132 25.34 -20.33 -20.74
CA PHE A 132 25.36 -21.72 -20.29
C PHE A 132 23.96 -22.24 -19.96
N THR A 133 23.79 -23.56 -20.00
CA THR A 133 22.51 -24.21 -19.68
C THR A 133 22.34 -24.37 -18.18
N ILE A 134 21.16 -23.99 -17.67
CA ILE A 134 20.67 -24.29 -16.32
C ILE A 134 19.44 -25.21 -16.39
N ASN A 135 19.01 -25.70 -15.22
CA ASN A 135 17.65 -26.21 -15.04
C ASN A 135 16.90 -25.24 -14.13
N GLY A 136 15.93 -24.52 -14.67
CA GLY A 136 15.12 -23.53 -13.93
C GLY A 136 13.67 -23.97 -13.75
N TRP A 137 13.01 -23.44 -12.71
CA TRP A 137 11.61 -23.71 -12.41
C TRP A 137 10.70 -22.75 -13.17
N THR A 138 10.36 -23.10 -14.41
CA THR A 138 9.64 -22.21 -15.33
C THR A 138 8.41 -22.83 -15.99
N HIS A 139 8.16 -24.12 -15.81
CA HIS A 139 7.02 -24.79 -16.43
C HIS A 139 5.84 -24.88 -15.45
N PHE A 140 4.78 -24.11 -15.71
CA PHE A 140 3.56 -24.08 -14.90
C PHE A 140 2.41 -24.67 -15.71
N THR A 141 1.87 -25.79 -15.22
CA THR A 141 0.82 -26.58 -15.92
C THR A 141 -0.54 -26.48 -15.23
N PHE A 142 -0.57 -26.12 -13.94
CA PHE A 142 -1.81 -25.95 -13.17
C PHE A 142 -2.70 -27.19 -13.16
N ASP A 143 -2.09 -28.38 -12.97
CA ASP A 143 -2.75 -29.69 -13.08
C ASP A 143 -4.04 -29.79 -12.24
N GLY A 144 -4.12 -29.09 -11.11
CA GLY A 144 -5.30 -29.11 -10.24
C GLY A 144 -6.47 -28.28 -10.76
N ARG A 145 -6.21 -27.27 -11.62
CA ARG A 145 -7.22 -26.43 -12.27
C ARG A 145 -7.72 -27.02 -13.60
N GLN A 146 -6.94 -27.90 -14.24
CA GLN A 146 -7.32 -28.62 -15.46
C GLN A 146 -7.85 -27.69 -16.58
N ASP A 147 -7.07 -26.67 -16.92
CA ASP A 147 -7.39 -25.66 -17.95
C ASP A 147 -8.70 -24.88 -17.71
N THR A 148 -9.33 -25.03 -16.54
CA THR A 148 -10.53 -24.26 -16.18
C THR A 148 -10.20 -22.77 -16.16
N TYR A 149 -11.07 -21.95 -16.76
CA TYR A 149 -10.91 -20.51 -17.02
C TYR A 149 -9.88 -20.13 -18.10
N ASN A 150 -8.75 -20.83 -18.18
CA ASN A 150 -7.66 -20.50 -19.10
C ASN A 150 -6.72 -21.70 -19.30
N ASP A 151 -6.39 -22.04 -20.55
CA ASP A 151 -5.56 -23.19 -20.95
C ASP A 151 -4.08 -22.84 -21.17
N PHE A 152 -3.64 -21.63 -20.78
CA PHE A 152 -2.27 -21.18 -20.96
C PHE A 152 -1.32 -21.83 -19.95
N HIS A 153 -0.26 -22.45 -20.46
CA HIS A 153 0.83 -23.01 -19.66
C HIS A 153 2.06 -22.12 -19.78
N TRP A 154 2.73 -21.88 -18.66
CA TRP A 154 3.93 -21.03 -18.66
C TRP A 154 5.17 -21.86 -18.95
N HIS A 155 6.12 -21.27 -19.66
CA HIS A 155 7.40 -21.87 -20.01
C HIS A 155 8.53 -20.86 -19.84
N TRP A 156 9.78 -21.32 -19.88
CA TRP A 156 10.97 -20.46 -19.75
C TRP A 156 10.98 -19.25 -20.68
N TYR A 157 10.41 -19.36 -21.88
CA TYR A 157 10.34 -18.26 -22.84
C TYR A 157 9.26 -17.21 -22.53
N HIS A 158 8.49 -17.37 -21.44
CA HIS A 158 7.61 -16.34 -20.89
C HIS A 158 8.25 -15.47 -19.80
N PHE A 159 9.52 -15.76 -19.48
CA PHE A 159 10.25 -15.09 -18.40
C PHE A 159 11.52 -14.42 -18.93
N THR A 160 11.94 -13.32 -18.30
CA THR A 160 13.22 -12.64 -18.55
C THR A 160 14.35 -13.30 -17.76
N GLY A 161 14.10 -13.74 -16.53
CA GLY A 161 15.14 -14.26 -15.64
C GLY A 161 14.65 -15.15 -14.50
N THR A 162 15.62 -15.76 -13.81
CA THR A 162 15.42 -16.50 -12.56
C THR A 162 16.65 -16.47 -11.67
N ASP A 163 16.54 -16.84 -10.40
CA ASP A 163 17.63 -16.78 -9.42
C ASP A 163 18.26 -18.14 -9.06
N TYR A 164 17.76 -19.24 -9.61
CA TYR A 164 18.18 -20.57 -9.15
C TYR A 164 18.44 -21.55 -10.29
N ASP A 165 19.68 -22.06 -10.34
CA ASP A 165 20.04 -23.21 -11.16
C ASP A 165 19.93 -24.50 -10.34
N ALA A 166 18.85 -25.25 -10.56
CA ALA A 166 18.62 -26.52 -9.87
C ALA A 166 19.63 -27.61 -10.23
N LYS A 167 20.27 -27.53 -11.41
CA LYS A 167 21.27 -28.50 -11.84
C LYS A 167 22.55 -28.38 -11.01
N ARG A 168 23.00 -27.16 -10.75
CA ARG A 168 24.20 -26.86 -9.95
C ARG A 168 23.90 -26.57 -8.48
N ARG A 169 22.61 -26.42 -8.13
CA ARG A 169 22.14 -25.97 -6.81
C ARG A 169 22.78 -24.64 -6.40
N LYS A 170 22.82 -23.71 -7.35
CA LYS A 170 23.47 -22.41 -7.20
C LYS A 170 22.43 -21.31 -7.35
N SER A 171 22.44 -20.37 -6.40
CA SER A 171 21.74 -19.10 -6.54
C SER A 171 22.62 -18.09 -7.27
N GLY A 172 21.99 -17.25 -8.08
CA GLY A 172 22.60 -16.15 -8.83
C GLY A 172 21.49 -15.27 -9.39
N ILE A 173 21.79 -14.36 -10.31
CA ILE A 173 20.77 -13.75 -11.17
C ILE A 173 21.04 -14.21 -12.58
N TYR A 174 20.12 -14.98 -13.14
CA TYR A 174 20.27 -15.63 -14.43
C TYR A 174 19.32 -14.98 -15.46
N LEU A 175 19.90 -14.27 -16.43
CA LEU A 175 19.17 -13.69 -17.55
C LEU A 175 18.99 -14.74 -18.65
N ILE A 176 17.74 -15.06 -18.97
CA ILE A 176 17.34 -16.04 -19.98
C ILE A 176 17.79 -15.57 -21.36
N GLN A 177 18.38 -16.48 -22.13
CA GLN A 177 18.84 -16.24 -23.50
C GLN A 177 17.84 -16.80 -24.51
N GLY A 178 17.59 -16.06 -25.58
CA GLY A 178 16.68 -16.44 -26.65
C GLY A 178 16.39 -15.27 -27.59
N ASP A 179 15.59 -15.51 -28.62
CA ASP A 179 15.17 -14.46 -29.54
C ASP A 179 14.35 -13.39 -28.80
N ASN A 180 14.70 -12.12 -28.99
CA ASN A 180 14.08 -10.97 -28.32
C ASN A 180 14.08 -11.01 -26.77
N LYS A 181 14.98 -11.79 -26.16
CA LYS A 181 15.16 -11.83 -24.71
C LYS A 181 16.07 -10.72 -24.18
N GLY A 182 15.87 -10.38 -22.91
CA GLY A 182 16.60 -9.35 -22.19
C GLY A 182 15.67 -8.65 -21.20
N TRP A 183 16.25 -8.05 -20.15
CA TRP A 183 15.52 -7.23 -19.19
C TRP A 183 14.65 -6.18 -19.87
N ALA A 184 13.58 -5.73 -19.21
CA ALA A 184 12.84 -4.54 -19.58
C ALA A 184 13.80 -3.38 -19.92
N ASN A 185 13.39 -2.49 -20.83
CA ASN A 185 14.21 -1.33 -21.15
C ASN A 185 14.50 -0.54 -19.86
N GLU A 186 15.74 -0.11 -19.65
CA GLU A 186 16.19 0.64 -18.45
C GLU A 186 15.37 1.91 -18.20
N GLU A 187 14.79 2.50 -19.25
CA GLU A 187 13.90 3.66 -19.12
C GLU A 187 12.50 3.30 -18.59
N LEU A 188 12.12 2.02 -18.61
CA LEU A 188 10.78 1.54 -18.29
C LEU A 188 10.64 0.92 -16.89
N VAL A 189 11.76 0.65 -16.21
CA VAL A 189 11.84 0.16 -14.83
C VAL A 189 12.75 1.06 -13.99
N ASP A 190 12.81 0.85 -12.68
CA ASP A 190 13.74 1.56 -11.82
C ASP A 190 15.20 1.20 -12.13
N ASN A 191 16.10 2.17 -11.96
CA ASN A 191 17.52 2.05 -12.34
C ASN A 191 18.44 1.64 -11.17
N GLU A 192 17.89 1.38 -9.97
CA GLU A 192 18.61 0.71 -8.90
C GLU A 192 19.22 -0.60 -9.42
N ASN A 193 20.49 -0.85 -9.07
CA ASN A 193 21.28 -1.97 -9.57
C ASN A 193 21.39 -2.01 -11.12
N GLY A 194 21.44 -0.84 -11.77
CA GLY A 194 21.57 -0.67 -13.22
C GLY A 194 20.26 -0.87 -13.97
N ASN A 195 19.56 -1.98 -13.71
CA ASN A 195 18.23 -2.30 -14.21
C ASN A 195 17.52 -3.17 -13.18
N TYR A 196 16.38 -2.71 -12.66
CA TYR A 196 15.67 -3.43 -11.61
C TYR A 196 14.45 -4.23 -12.07
N ASP A 197 14.41 -4.70 -13.32
CA ASP A 197 13.39 -5.64 -13.81
C ASP A 197 13.33 -6.90 -12.92
N TYR A 198 14.46 -7.58 -12.76
CA TYR A 198 14.53 -8.78 -11.93
C TYR A 198 14.45 -8.47 -10.44
N LEU A 199 13.43 -9.01 -9.76
CA LEU A 199 13.31 -9.00 -8.30
C LEU A 199 13.53 -10.39 -7.69
N MET A 200 12.68 -11.37 -8.03
CA MET A 200 12.69 -12.72 -7.45
C MET A 200 11.93 -13.75 -8.30
N TYR A 201 12.15 -15.04 -8.01
CA TYR A 201 11.47 -16.18 -8.63
C TYR A 201 11.65 -16.28 -10.16
N ALA A 202 10.57 -16.42 -10.93
CA ALA A 202 10.60 -16.40 -12.40
C ALA A 202 9.96 -15.09 -12.88
N ASP A 203 10.80 -14.20 -13.40
CA ASP A 203 10.48 -12.80 -13.70
C ASP A 203 9.78 -12.66 -15.05
N LEU A 204 8.63 -11.99 -15.11
CA LEU A 204 7.75 -12.00 -16.29
C LEU A 204 8.30 -11.18 -17.46
N ASP A 205 8.21 -11.73 -18.67
CA ASP A 205 8.58 -11.01 -19.89
C ASP A 205 7.42 -10.21 -20.48
N PHE A 206 7.33 -8.92 -20.10
CA PHE A 206 6.33 -7.99 -20.61
C PHE A 206 6.53 -7.57 -22.07
N LYS A 207 7.55 -8.07 -22.78
CA LYS A 207 7.67 -7.96 -24.24
C LYS A 207 7.01 -9.14 -24.96
N HIS A 208 6.73 -10.23 -24.25
CA HIS A 208 6.18 -11.43 -24.85
C HIS A 208 4.66 -11.29 -25.08
N PRO A 209 4.17 -11.39 -26.33
CA PRO A 209 2.76 -11.11 -26.64
C PRO A 209 1.78 -12.08 -25.96
N GLU A 210 2.18 -13.34 -25.74
CA GLU A 210 1.33 -14.30 -25.03
C GLU A 210 1.25 -14.04 -23.53
N VAL A 211 2.30 -13.45 -22.92
CA VAL A 211 2.28 -13.03 -21.51
C VAL A 211 1.30 -11.87 -21.34
N ILE A 212 1.42 -10.85 -22.20
CA ILE A 212 0.48 -9.71 -22.22
C ILE A 212 -0.95 -10.24 -22.39
N LYS A 213 -1.19 -11.09 -23.40
CA LYS A 213 -2.53 -11.65 -23.64
C LYS A 213 -3.06 -12.41 -22.42
N ASN A 214 -2.25 -13.25 -21.78
CA ASN A 214 -2.67 -14.02 -20.61
C ASN A 214 -3.05 -13.11 -19.43
N ILE A 215 -2.31 -12.02 -19.20
CA ILE A 215 -2.64 -11.06 -18.14
C ILE A 215 -3.95 -10.34 -18.43
N TYR A 216 -4.23 -9.96 -19.68
CA TYR A 216 -5.53 -9.38 -20.05
C TYR A 216 -6.68 -10.39 -19.90
N ASP A 217 -6.49 -11.65 -20.34
CA ASP A 217 -7.48 -12.71 -20.15
C ASP A 217 -7.77 -12.93 -18.65
N TRP A 218 -6.72 -12.92 -17.81
CA TRP A 218 -6.86 -13.00 -16.35
C TRP A 218 -7.61 -11.80 -15.79
N ALA A 219 -7.21 -10.58 -16.14
CA ALA A 219 -7.80 -9.37 -15.60
C ALA A 219 -9.30 -9.31 -15.94
N ASP A 220 -9.67 -9.69 -17.16
CA ASP A 220 -11.05 -9.78 -17.59
C ASP A 220 -11.85 -10.80 -16.79
N TRP A 221 -11.34 -12.03 -16.70
CA TRP A 221 -11.97 -13.06 -15.88
C TRP A 221 -12.09 -12.65 -14.42
N PHE A 222 -11.06 -12.03 -13.85
CA PHE A 222 -11.00 -11.65 -12.44
C PHE A 222 -12.03 -10.55 -12.15
N MET A 223 -12.12 -9.55 -13.02
CA MET A 223 -13.11 -8.48 -12.91
C MET A 223 -14.54 -9.02 -13.06
N GLU A 224 -14.81 -9.88 -14.04
CA GLU A 224 -16.14 -10.47 -14.24
C GLU A 224 -16.55 -11.41 -13.10
N THR A 225 -15.60 -12.15 -12.55
CA THR A 225 -15.84 -13.12 -11.46
C THR A 225 -16.06 -12.42 -10.12
N THR A 226 -15.26 -11.40 -9.81
CA THR A 226 -15.23 -10.80 -8.46
C THR A 226 -16.00 -9.48 -8.39
N GLY A 227 -15.97 -8.71 -9.48
CA GLY A 227 -16.45 -7.33 -9.51
C GLY A 227 -15.66 -6.39 -8.60
N ILE A 228 -14.38 -6.65 -8.33
CA ILE A 228 -13.54 -5.74 -7.53
C ILE A 228 -13.63 -4.28 -8.06
N ALA A 229 -13.45 -3.29 -7.19
CA ALA A 229 -13.62 -1.88 -7.54
C ALA A 229 -12.29 -1.10 -7.65
N GLY A 230 -11.17 -1.79 -7.51
CA GLY A 230 -9.85 -1.20 -7.66
C GLY A 230 -8.71 -2.19 -7.48
N PHE A 231 -7.49 -1.72 -7.77
CA PHE A 231 -6.25 -2.48 -7.60
C PHE A 231 -5.25 -1.74 -6.71
N ARG A 232 -4.55 -2.51 -5.88
CA ARG A 232 -3.21 -2.17 -5.40
C ARG A 232 -2.24 -2.96 -6.26
N LEU A 233 -1.32 -2.28 -6.96
CA LEU A 233 -0.33 -2.91 -7.81
C LEU A 233 0.95 -3.14 -7.00
N ASP A 234 1.41 -4.38 -6.94
CA ASP A 234 2.64 -4.79 -6.26
C ASP A 234 3.88 -4.51 -7.12
N ALA A 235 4.99 -4.12 -6.48
CA ALA A 235 6.33 -4.10 -7.05
C ALA A 235 6.45 -3.30 -8.36
N VAL A 236 5.72 -2.19 -8.52
CA VAL A 236 5.57 -1.54 -9.83
C VAL A 236 6.86 -0.91 -10.36
N LYS A 237 7.87 -0.73 -9.50
CA LYS A 237 9.21 -0.28 -9.90
C LYS A 237 9.99 -1.32 -10.71
N HIS A 238 9.57 -2.58 -10.62
CA HIS A 238 10.19 -3.73 -11.28
C HIS A 238 9.45 -4.15 -12.56
N ILE A 239 8.30 -3.52 -12.85
CA ILE A 239 7.46 -3.88 -13.98
C ILE A 239 7.51 -2.76 -15.02
N ASP A 240 7.56 -3.16 -16.30
CA ASP A 240 7.53 -2.26 -17.45
C ASP A 240 6.40 -1.20 -17.32
N SER A 241 6.79 0.05 -17.12
CA SER A 241 5.87 1.17 -16.93
C SER A 241 5.02 1.46 -18.17
N PHE A 242 5.49 1.14 -19.38
CA PHE A 242 4.68 1.23 -20.59
C PHE A 242 3.55 0.19 -20.56
N PHE A 243 3.84 -1.04 -20.15
CA PHE A 243 2.80 -2.05 -19.94
C PHE A 243 1.80 -1.57 -18.88
N MET A 244 2.27 -1.16 -17.69
CA MET A 244 1.40 -0.70 -16.60
C MET A 244 0.49 0.46 -17.02
N ARG A 245 1.04 1.46 -17.72
CA ARG A 245 0.26 2.59 -18.25
C ARG A 245 -0.90 2.12 -19.13
N ASN A 246 -0.62 1.25 -20.10
CA ASN A 246 -1.63 0.78 -21.05
C ASN A 246 -2.64 -0.15 -20.39
N PHE A 247 -2.18 -1.05 -19.52
CA PHE A 247 -3.03 -1.95 -18.75
C PHE A 247 -4.05 -1.16 -17.93
N ILE A 248 -3.61 -0.16 -17.16
CA ILE A 248 -4.53 0.64 -16.34
C ILE A 248 -5.46 1.52 -17.19
N ARG A 249 -5.01 2.05 -18.34
CA ARG A 249 -5.91 2.72 -19.29
C ARG A 249 -7.05 1.78 -19.70
N ASP A 250 -6.70 0.60 -20.19
CA ASP A 250 -7.65 -0.33 -20.78
C ASP A 250 -8.65 -0.86 -19.72
N MET A 251 -8.16 -1.12 -18.50
CA MET A 251 -9.01 -1.50 -17.37
C MET A 251 -10.02 -0.39 -17.00
N LYS A 252 -9.58 0.88 -16.94
CA LYS A 252 -10.49 2.02 -16.65
C LYS A 252 -11.47 2.30 -17.78
N GLU A 253 -11.05 2.14 -19.03
CA GLU A 253 -11.93 2.27 -20.20
C GLU A 253 -13.02 1.20 -20.21
N LYS A 254 -12.68 -0.04 -19.85
CA LYS A 254 -13.62 -1.17 -19.85
C LYS A 254 -14.52 -1.23 -18.62
N TYR A 255 -13.98 -1.03 -17.42
CA TYR A 255 -14.70 -1.24 -16.15
C TYR A 255 -15.16 0.04 -15.47
N GLY A 256 -14.82 1.21 -16.02
CA GLY A 256 -15.30 2.51 -15.58
C GLY A 256 -14.22 3.39 -14.97
N GLN A 257 -14.41 4.70 -15.12
CA GLN A 257 -13.44 5.71 -14.66
C GLN A 257 -13.35 5.81 -13.13
N ASP A 258 -14.35 5.31 -12.40
CA ASP A 258 -14.37 5.23 -10.94
C ASP A 258 -13.52 4.07 -10.39
N PHE A 259 -12.93 3.23 -11.26
CA PHE A 259 -12.04 2.14 -10.86
C PHE A 259 -10.72 2.71 -10.31
N TYR A 260 -10.51 2.55 -9.00
CA TYR A 260 -9.38 3.18 -8.31
C TYR A 260 -8.13 2.30 -8.34
N VAL A 261 -6.97 2.90 -8.58
CA VAL A 261 -5.70 2.17 -8.71
C VAL A 261 -4.61 2.97 -8.01
N PHE A 262 -3.81 2.28 -7.20
CA PHE A 262 -2.53 2.80 -6.73
C PHE A 262 -1.45 1.72 -6.78
N GLY A 263 -0.20 2.12 -6.90
CA GLY A 263 0.95 1.23 -7.01
C GLY A 263 1.95 1.39 -5.88
N GLU A 264 2.61 0.29 -5.54
CA GLU A 264 3.75 0.26 -4.64
C GLU A 264 5.04 0.49 -5.43
N PHE A 265 5.39 1.77 -5.60
CA PHE A 265 6.69 2.19 -6.12
C PHE A 265 7.62 2.45 -4.94
N TRP A 266 8.31 1.41 -4.45
CA TRP A 266 9.13 1.51 -3.25
C TRP A 266 10.48 2.21 -3.50
N ASN A 267 10.41 3.53 -3.67
CA ASN A 267 11.55 4.42 -3.82
C ASN A 267 11.20 5.78 -3.17
N PRO A 268 11.97 6.28 -2.19
CA PRO A 268 11.68 7.55 -1.53
C PRO A 268 12.22 8.76 -2.32
N ASP A 269 12.95 8.55 -3.41
CA ASP A 269 13.51 9.63 -4.22
C ASP A 269 12.40 10.42 -4.93
N LYS A 270 12.49 11.75 -4.80
CA LYS A 270 11.49 12.67 -5.33
C LYS A 270 11.42 12.63 -6.84
N GLU A 271 12.57 12.70 -7.51
CA GLU A 271 12.61 12.79 -8.97
C GLU A 271 12.20 11.44 -9.59
N ALA A 272 12.57 10.31 -8.98
CA ALA A 272 12.12 8.99 -9.40
C ALA A 272 10.59 8.84 -9.34
N ASN A 273 9.94 9.31 -8.27
CA ASN A 273 8.47 9.28 -8.17
C ASN A 273 7.79 10.15 -9.23
N LEU A 274 8.30 11.36 -9.46
CA LEU A 274 7.75 12.28 -10.46
C LEU A 274 7.92 11.74 -11.88
N ASP A 275 9.08 11.17 -12.19
CA ASP A 275 9.38 10.51 -13.46
C ASP A 275 8.47 9.29 -13.69
N TYR A 276 8.28 8.44 -12.66
CA TYR A 276 7.39 7.29 -12.78
C TYR A 276 5.92 7.70 -13.01
N LEU A 277 5.45 8.73 -12.31
CA LEU A 277 4.13 9.32 -12.54
C LEU A 277 4.00 9.88 -13.97
N GLU A 278 5.02 10.55 -14.50
CA GLU A 278 5.01 11.04 -15.88
C GLU A 278 4.95 9.89 -16.89
N LYS A 279 5.80 8.86 -16.73
CA LYS A 279 5.84 7.67 -17.59
C LYS A 279 4.52 6.90 -17.62
N THR A 280 3.79 6.91 -16.50
CA THR A 280 2.46 6.29 -16.39
C THR A 280 1.31 7.23 -16.76
N GLU A 281 1.62 8.45 -17.23
CA GLU A 281 0.65 9.52 -17.53
C GLU A 281 -0.29 9.80 -16.35
N GLU A 282 0.24 9.70 -15.13
CA GLU A 282 -0.46 9.86 -13.86
C GLU A 282 -1.76 9.03 -13.76
N ARG A 283 -1.82 7.87 -14.44
CA ARG A 283 -3.05 7.06 -14.55
C ARG A 283 -3.45 6.38 -13.25
N PHE A 284 -2.52 6.24 -12.31
CA PHE A 284 -2.75 5.70 -10.98
C PHE A 284 -1.88 6.42 -9.95
N ASP A 285 -2.24 6.27 -8.68
CA ASP A 285 -1.57 6.95 -7.56
C ASP A 285 -0.41 6.09 -7.03
N LEU A 286 0.50 6.66 -6.24
CA LEU A 286 1.60 5.90 -5.62
C LEU A 286 1.54 6.00 -4.09
N VAL A 287 2.09 4.98 -3.42
CA VAL A 287 2.33 5.03 -1.97
C VAL A 287 3.39 6.08 -1.63
N ASP A 288 3.17 6.86 -0.57
CA ASP A 288 4.08 7.94 -0.16
C ASP A 288 5.20 7.41 0.76
N VAL A 289 6.18 6.73 0.15
CA VAL A 289 7.33 6.13 0.86
C VAL A 289 8.16 7.19 1.58
N ARG A 290 8.33 8.37 0.98
CA ARG A 290 9.09 9.47 1.59
C ARG A 290 8.42 9.96 2.87
N LEU A 291 7.09 10.14 2.87
CA LEU A 291 6.38 10.51 4.10
C LEU A 291 6.53 9.43 5.17
N HIS A 292 6.35 8.15 4.84
CA HIS A 292 6.58 7.06 5.80
C HIS A 292 7.99 7.13 6.42
N GLN A 293 9.04 7.32 5.61
CA GLN A 293 10.41 7.48 6.11
C GLN A 293 10.59 8.70 7.02
N ASN A 294 9.94 9.81 6.70
CA ASN A 294 9.97 11.01 7.54
C ASN A 294 9.29 10.76 8.90
N LEU A 295 8.13 10.09 8.91
CA LEU A 295 7.41 9.68 10.11
C LEU A 295 8.26 8.73 10.97
N PHE A 296 8.88 7.73 10.35
CA PHE A 296 9.79 6.80 11.03
C PHE A 296 10.97 7.54 11.67
N LYS A 297 11.67 8.40 10.92
CA LYS A 297 12.79 9.19 11.43
C LYS A 297 12.39 10.13 12.57
N ALA A 298 11.23 10.78 12.46
CA ALA A 298 10.70 11.65 13.51
C ALA A 298 10.45 10.87 14.80
N SER A 299 9.89 9.66 14.68
CA SER A 299 9.62 8.79 15.82
C SER A 299 10.89 8.28 16.53
N GLN A 300 11.99 8.11 15.79
CA GLN A 300 13.29 7.70 16.32
C GLN A 300 14.06 8.86 16.98
N ALA A 301 14.03 10.03 16.35
CA ALA A 301 14.82 11.19 16.78
C ALA A 301 14.14 12.02 17.89
N GLY A 302 12.82 11.88 18.08
CA GLY A 302 12.06 12.65 19.06
C GLY A 302 12.27 14.16 18.86
N ALA A 303 12.55 14.88 19.94
CA ALA A 303 12.80 16.33 19.93
C ALA A 303 13.94 16.79 18.99
N ASN A 304 14.85 15.90 18.57
CA ASN A 304 15.92 16.27 17.64
C ASN A 304 15.48 16.31 16.17
N TYR A 305 14.27 15.82 15.86
CA TYR A 305 13.69 15.95 14.53
C TYR A 305 12.96 17.29 14.40
N ASP A 306 13.21 18.01 13.31
CA ASP A 306 12.50 19.23 12.97
C ASP A 306 11.16 18.90 12.31
N LEU A 307 10.06 19.03 13.05
CA LEU A 307 8.71 18.72 12.57
C LEU A 307 8.28 19.59 11.39
N ARG A 308 8.93 20.72 11.14
CA ARG A 308 8.65 21.55 9.96
C ARG A 308 9.00 20.83 8.67
N ASP A 309 9.93 19.88 8.73
CA ASP A 309 10.39 19.09 7.59
C ASP A 309 9.61 17.77 7.39
N ILE A 310 8.56 17.52 8.17
CA ILE A 310 7.86 16.21 8.16
C ILE A 310 7.28 15.83 6.79
N PHE A 311 6.90 16.82 5.97
CA PHE A 311 6.40 16.63 4.61
C PHE A 311 7.43 16.89 3.52
N THR A 312 8.65 17.30 3.87
CA THR A 312 9.66 17.68 2.88
C THR A 312 9.93 16.53 1.90
N ASP A 313 9.77 16.85 0.61
CA ASP A 313 9.91 15.96 -0.54
C ASP A 313 8.94 14.78 -0.57
N SER A 314 7.94 14.76 0.31
CA SER A 314 6.89 13.72 0.31
C SER A 314 6.02 13.80 -0.94
N LEU A 315 5.47 12.66 -1.36
CA LEU A 315 4.63 12.65 -2.55
C LEU A 315 3.35 13.48 -2.33
N VAL A 316 2.80 13.50 -1.11
CA VAL A 316 1.63 14.33 -0.79
C VAL A 316 1.92 15.83 -0.83
N GLU A 317 3.16 16.25 -0.59
CA GLU A 317 3.58 17.65 -0.79
C GLU A 317 3.65 17.99 -2.29
N LEU A 318 4.21 17.08 -3.10
CA LEU A 318 4.52 17.31 -4.50
C LEU A 318 3.32 17.13 -5.44
N LYS A 319 2.52 16.09 -5.19
CA LYS A 319 1.38 15.62 -5.99
C LYS A 319 0.25 15.16 -5.05
N PRO A 320 -0.43 16.09 -4.36
CA PRO A 320 -1.40 15.79 -3.32
C PRO A 320 -2.55 14.85 -3.75
N ASP A 321 -2.92 14.89 -5.03
CA ASP A 321 -3.99 14.06 -5.63
C ASP A 321 -3.48 12.71 -6.17
N LYS A 322 -2.19 12.39 -5.98
CA LYS A 322 -1.54 11.15 -6.44
C LYS A 322 -0.85 10.37 -5.33
N ALA A 323 -1.06 10.77 -4.07
CA ALA A 323 -0.38 10.21 -2.92
C ALA A 323 -1.32 9.38 -2.05
N VAL A 324 -1.00 8.10 -1.88
CA VAL A 324 -1.56 7.24 -0.83
C VAL A 324 -0.62 7.33 0.38
N THR A 325 -1.03 8.12 1.37
CA THR A 325 -0.23 8.34 2.59
C THR A 325 -0.49 7.22 3.60
N PHE A 326 0.55 6.74 4.28
CA PHE A 326 0.43 5.65 5.24
C PHE A 326 1.43 5.83 6.39
N VAL A 327 1.15 5.23 7.55
CA VAL A 327 2.06 5.23 8.70
C VAL A 327 2.99 4.02 8.65
N ASP A 328 2.40 2.83 8.55
CA ASP A 328 3.10 1.55 8.41
C ASP A 328 2.31 0.62 7.49
N ASN A 329 2.95 -0.45 7.01
CA ASN A 329 2.32 -1.49 6.19
C ASN A 329 2.87 -2.88 6.57
N HIS A 330 2.60 -3.88 5.75
CA HIS A 330 3.06 -5.25 6.01
C HIS A 330 4.56 -5.47 5.77
N ASP A 331 5.25 -4.57 5.07
CA ASP A 331 6.70 -4.65 4.82
C ASP A 331 7.51 -3.90 5.89
N THR A 332 6.92 -2.85 6.49
CA THR A 332 7.59 -1.99 7.48
C THR A 332 7.39 -2.45 8.92
N GLN A 333 6.42 -3.33 9.18
CA GLN A 333 6.21 -3.94 10.51
C GLN A 333 7.45 -4.73 10.98
N ARG A 334 7.57 -4.93 12.30
CA ARG A 334 8.74 -5.60 12.92
C ARG A 334 9.00 -6.97 12.30
N GLY A 335 10.26 -7.27 12.00
CA GLY A 335 10.72 -8.55 11.46
C GLY A 335 10.50 -8.76 9.96
N GLN A 336 10.15 -7.71 9.20
CA GLN A 336 9.87 -7.78 7.76
C GLN A 336 10.96 -7.15 6.90
N ALA A 337 10.88 -7.35 5.58
CA ALA A 337 11.95 -7.05 4.64
C ALA A 337 12.34 -5.57 4.61
N LEU A 338 11.37 -4.68 4.85
CA LEU A 338 11.54 -3.23 4.84
C LEU A 338 11.33 -2.64 6.24
N GLU A 339 11.63 -3.40 7.29
CA GLU A 339 11.38 -3.02 8.69
C GLU A 339 11.84 -1.59 8.98
N SER A 340 10.87 -0.75 9.30
CA SER A 340 11.01 0.66 9.61
C SER A 340 9.78 1.14 10.37
N THR A 341 9.38 0.34 11.37
CA THR A 341 8.14 0.55 12.14
C THR A 341 8.18 1.88 12.88
N VAL A 342 7.18 2.73 12.69
CA VAL A 342 7.03 3.99 13.42
C VAL A 342 6.86 3.69 14.91
N GLU A 343 7.63 4.34 15.79
CA GLU A 343 7.58 4.07 17.23
C GLU A 343 6.19 4.36 17.82
N GLU A 344 5.78 3.52 18.78
CA GLU A 344 4.42 3.52 19.32
C GLU A 344 3.96 4.89 19.86
N TRP A 345 4.87 5.66 20.46
CA TRP A 345 4.56 6.96 21.02
C TRP A 345 4.17 8.00 19.96
N PHE A 346 4.70 7.87 18.74
CA PHE A 346 4.48 8.82 17.64
C PHE A 346 3.34 8.40 16.70
N LYS A 347 2.91 7.12 16.72
CA LYS A 347 1.82 6.61 15.87
C LYS A 347 0.55 7.48 15.92
N PRO A 348 0.02 7.92 17.08
CA PRO A 348 -1.14 8.81 17.11
C PRO A 348 -0.95 10.12 16.33
N ALA A 349 0.23 10.74 16.45
CA ALA A 349 0.58 11.97 15.74
C ALA A 349 0.74 11.72 14.24
N ALA A 350 1.40 10.62 13.85
CA ALA A 350 1.53 10.17 12.47
C ALA A 350 0.16 9.94 11.80
N TYR A 351 -0.78 9.30 12.49
CA TYR A 351 -2.13 9.12 12.00
C TYR A 351 -2.90 10.43 11.88
N ALA A 352 -2.75 11.36 12.84
CA ALA A 352 -3.36 12.68 12.73
C ALA A 352 -2.85 13.46 11.50
N LEU A 353 -1.56 13.38 11.20
CA LEU A 353 -0.94 14.00 10.01
C LEU A 353 -1.59 13.51 8.71
N ILE A 354 -1.79 12.20 8.55
CA ILE A 354 -2.38 11.67 7.31
C ILE A 354 -3.92 11.76 7.29
N LEU A 355 -4.60 11.64 8.44
CA LEU A 355 -6.06 11.58 8.50
C LEU A 355 -6.74 12.96 8.57
N LEU A 356 -6.12 13.98 9.16
CA LEU A 356 -6.83 15.24 9.44
C LEU A 356 -6.42 16.41 8.52
N ARG A 357 -5.41 16.20 7.68
CA ARG A 357 -5.01 17.15 6.63
C ARG A 357 -5.86 16.96 5.37
N GLN A 358 -5.84 17.97 4.50
CA GLN A 358 -6.74 18.05 3.35
C GLN A 358 -6.32 17.23 2.13
N TYR A 359 -5.04 16.84 2.05
CA TYR A 359 -4.46 16.18 0.88
C TYR A 359 -4.05 14.73 1.15
N GLY A 360 -3.91 13.96 0.08
CA GLY A 360 -3.59 12.54 0.11
C GLY A 360 -4.80 11.65 0.43
N LEU A 361 -4.72 10.40 -0.02
CA LEU A 361 -5.61 9.32 0.40
C LEU A 361 -4.94 8.55 1.55
N PRO A 362 -5.34 8.77 2.82
CA PRO A 362 -4.72 8.07 3.93
C PRO A 362 -5.14 6.59 3.96
N CYS A 363 -4.15 5.74 4.19
CA CYS A 363 -4.28 4.30 4.39
C CYS A 363 -4.05 3.95 5.87
N VAL A 364 -5.07 3.38 6.50
CA VAL A 364 -4.96 2.78 7.84
C VAL A 364 -4.44 1.36 7.73
N PHE A 365 -3.51 0.99 8.59
CA PHE A 365 -2.93 -0.35 8.62
C PHE A 365 -3.70 -1.27 9.57
N TYR A 366 -4.07 -2.46 9.11
CA TYR A 366 -4.67 -3.52 9.94
C TYR A 366 -3.86 -3.78 11.22
N GLY A 367 -2.54 -3.89 11.11
CA GLY A 367 -1.67 -4.20 12.24
C GLY A 367 -1.67 -3.11 13.32
N ASP A 368 -1.91 -1.85 12.95
CA ASP A 368 -2.04 -0.77 13.92
C ASP A 368 -3.44 -0.67 14.51
N TYR A 369 -4.47 -1.03 13.74
CA TYR A 369 -5.85 -0.96 14.21
C TYR A 369 -6.23 -2.15 15.11
N TYR A 370 -5.76 -3.36 14.78
CA TYR A 370 -6.07 -4.60 15.50
C TYR A 370 -4.92 -5.15 16.34
N GLY A 371 -3.72 -4.57 16.22
CA GLY A 371 -2.51 -5.10 16.83
C GLY A 371 -1.94 -6.28 16.06
N ILE A 372 -0.69 -6.62 16.38
CA ILE A 372 0.03 -7.76 15.81
C ILE A 372 0.40 -8.70 16.95
N SER A 373 0.16 -10.00 16.75
CA SER A 373 0.43 -11.03 17.75
C SER A 373 1.68 -11.85 17.40
N GLY A 374 2.23 -12.57 18.39
CA GLY A 374 3.35 -13.50 18.18
C GLY A 374 4.71 -12.89 18.52
N GLN A 375 5.77 -13.39 17.87
CA GLN A 375 7.16 -13.01 18.16
C GLN A 375 7.43 -11.51 17.92
N TYR A 376 6.76 -10.94 16.92
CA TYR A 376 6.91 -9.55 16.49
C TYR A 376 5.70 -8.72 16.90
N ALA A 377 5.21 -8.93 18.13
CA ALA A 377 4.00 -8.28 18.60
C ALA A 377 4.10 -6.75 18.56
N GLN A 378 2.99 -6.12 18.20
CA GLN A 378 2.80 -4.67 18.17
C GLN A 378 1.44 -4.37 18.79
N GLN A 379 1.36 -3.34 19.64
CA GLN A 379 0.10 -2.97 20.28
C GLN A 379 -0.89 -2.40 19.26
N ASP A 380 -2.19 -2.52 19.55
CA ASP A 380 -3.21 -1.83 18.79
C ASP A 380 -3.35 -0.37 19.23
N PHE A 381 -3.87 0.45 18.33
CA PHE A 381 -4.19 1.86 18.51
C PHE A 381 -5.68 2.11 18.26
N LYS A 382 -6.51 1.09 18.49
CA LYS A 382 -7.93 1.10 18.09
C LYS A 382 -8.67 2.32 18.63
N GLU A 383 -8.54 2.60 19.93
CA GLU A 383 -9.29 3.68 20.57
C GLU A 383 -8.96 5.07 20.00
N VAL A 384 -7.69 5.34 19.72
CA VAL A 384 -7.27 6.63 19.15
C VAL A 384 -7.61 6.71 17.67
N LEU A 385 -7.48 5.61 16.91
CA LEU A 385 -7.87 5.55 15.51
C LEU A 385 -9.38 5.71 15.33
N ASP A 386 -10.21 5.12 16.20
CA ASP A 386 -11.66 5.34 16.19
C ASP A 386 -11.99 6.84 16.27
N ARG A 387 -11.31 7.58 17.15
CA ARG A 387 -11.51 9.02 17.31
C ARG A 387 -11.01 9.80 16.10
N LEU A 388 -9.79 9.52 15.63
CA LEU A 388 -9.23 10.20 14.46
C LEU A 388 -10.06 9.96 13.19
N LEU A 389 -10.55 8.73 12.99
CA LEU A 389 -11.42 8.37 11.88
C LEU A 389 -12.78 9.07 11.98
N ALA A 390 -13.38 9.13 13.16
CA ALA A 390 -14.61 9.91 13.37
C ALA A 390 -14.39 11.41 13.07
N ILE A 391 -13.28 12.00 13.52
CA ILE A 391 -12.94 13.39 13.22
C ILE A 391 -12.74 13.59 11.72
N ARG A 392 -12.01 12.70 11.03
CA ARG A 392 -11.84 12.77 9.56
C ARG A 392 -13.19 12.70 8.85
N LYS A 393 -14.04 11.76 9.25
CA LYS A 393 -15.36 11.51 8.65
C LYS A 393 -16.30 12.70 8.81
N ASP A 394 -16.31 13.34 9.98
CA ASP A 394 -17.37 14.27 10.35
C ASP A 394 -16.94 15.74 10.44
N ARG A 395 -15.63 16.03 10.63
CA ARG A 395 -15.16 17.39 10.97
C ARG A 395 -13.96 17.91 10.19
N ALA A 396 -13.09 17.06 9.64
CA ALA A 396 -11.87 17.50 8.93
C ALA A 396 -12.16 18.01 7.50
N TYR A 397 -12.94 19.09 7.40
CA TYR A 397 -13.39 19.70 6.15
C TYR A 397 -13.03 21.19 6.10
N GLY A 398 -13.24 21.80 4.93
CA GLY A 398 -12.94 23.21 4.71
C GLY A 398 -11.47 23.48 4.45
N GLU A 399 -11.17 24.76 4.30
CA GLU A 399 -9.83 25.29 4.01
C GLU A 399 -8.86 24.93 5.14
N GLN A 400 -7.64 24.57 4.76
CA GLN A 400 -6.57 24.31 5.71
C GLN A 400 -5.67 25.54 5.88
N THR A 401 -5.29 25.84 7.12
CA THR A 401 -4.24 26.82 7.45
C THR A 401 -3.16 26.13 8.28
N ASP A 402 -1.93 26.13 7.78
CA ASP A 402 -0.79 25.46 8.41
C ASP A 402 0.02 26.42 9.29
N TYR A 403 0.48 25.92 10.42
CA TYR A 403 1.32 26.61 11.40
C TYR A 403 2.58 25.76 11.71
N PHE A 404 3.47 25.68 10.72
CA PHE A 404 4.71 24.91 10.76
C PHE A 404 5.90 25.86 11.02
N ASP A 405 5.81 26.61 12.11
CA ASP A 405 6.71 27.72 12.46
C ASP A 405 7.65 27.43 13.64
N ASP A 406 7.49 26.29 14.30
CA ASP A 406 8.32 25.81 15.40
C ASP A 406 8.77 24.36 15.13
N ALA A 407 10.04 24.06 15.45
CA ALA A 407 10.66 22.77 15.12
C ALA A 407 10.07 21.59 15.92
N ASN A 408 9.47 21.86 17.08
CA ASN A 408 8.96 20.84 17.99
C ASN A 408 7.46 20.94 18.26
N CYS A 409 6.80 22.01 17.82
CA CYS A 409 5.35 22.20 17.96
C CYS A 409 4.75 22.71 16.64
N ILE A 410 4.16 21.83 15.85
CA ILE A 410 3.45 22.18 14.61
C ILE A 410 1.94 22.07 14.80
N GLY A 411 1.18 22.79 14.00
CA GLY A 411 -0.28 22.68 14.00
C GLY A 411 -0.91 23.07 12.68
N TRP A 412 -2.20 22.78 12.56
CA TRP A 412 -3.03 23.24 11.44
C TRP A 412 -4.49 23.36 11.86
N VAL A 413 -5.22 24.20 11.14
CA VAL A 413 -6.66 24.35 11.29
C VAL A 413 -7.35 23.87 10.03
N ARG A 414 -8.47 23.17 10.17
CA ARG A 414 -9.44 22.94 9.10
C ARG A 414 -10.68 23.75 9.43
N SER A 415 -11.10 24.64 8.53
CA SER A 415 -12.15 25.63 8.83
C SER A 415 -13.55 25.04 9.08
N GLY A 416 -13.76 23.77 8.75
CA GLY A 416 -15.07 23.13 8.69
C GLY A 416 -15.77 23.38 7.35
N ALA A 417 -16.69 22.48 6.98
CA ALA A 417 -17.65 22.74 5.91
C ALA A 417 -18.74 23.72 6.37
N GLU A 418 -19.65 24.10 5.46
CA GLU A 418 -20.80 24.94 5.80
C GLU A 418 -21.56 24.35 7.00
N HIS A 419 -21.72 25.16 8.06
CA HIS A 419 -22.35 24.78 9.34
C HIS A 419 -21.62 23.72 10.18
N GLN A 420 -20.35 23.41 9.90
CA GLN A 420 -19.51 22.55 10.75
C GLN A 420 -18.49 23.37 11.53
N SER A 421 -18.16 22.91 12.74
CA SER A 421 -17.10 23.54 13.54
C SER A 421 -15.72 23.27 12.94
N PRO A 422 -14.80 24.25 13.00
CA PRO A 422 -13.41 24.02 12.67
C PRO A 422 -12.78 23.03 13.64
N ILE A 423 -11.71 22.40 13.21
CA ILE A 423 -10.80 21.65 14.08
C ILE A 423 -9.43 22.32 14.08
N ALA A 424 -8.78 22.37 15.24
CA ALA A 424 -7.41 22.82 15.40
C ALA A 424 -6.56 21.65 15.90
N VAL A 425 -5.57 21.22 15.12
CA VAL A 425 -4.72 20.07 15.43
C VAL A 425 -3.33 20.57 15.81
N LEU A 426 -2.75 20.02 16.88
CA LEU A 426 -1.38 20.31 17.31
C LEU A 426 -0.65 19.02 17.60
N ILE A 427 0.64 19.00 17.28
CA ILE A 427 1.57 17.92 17.59
C ILE A 427 2.78 18.54 18.27
N SER A 428 3.21 17.95 19.39
CA SER A 428 4.52 18.20 19.98
C SER A 428 5.35 16.91 20.00
N ASN A 429 6.61 16.97 19.55
CA ASN A 429 7.57 15.88 19.69
C ASN A 429 8.59 16.09 20.83
N ASP A 430 8.41 17.13 21.64
CA ASP A 430 9.24 17.43 22.83
C ASP A 430 8.35 17.68 24.06
N GLN A 431 8.43 18.88 24.66
CA GLN A 431 7.69 19.23 25.87
C GLN A 431 6.24 19.65 25.56
N GLU A 432 5.44 19.76 26.62
CA GLU A 432 4.14 20.43 26.53
C GLU A 432 4.34 21.84 25.97
N ASN A 433 3.51 22.21 25.01
CA ASN A 433 3.61 23.48 24.31
C ASN A 433 2.20 23.97 23.95
N SER A 434 2.11 25.20 23.44
CA SER A 434 0.87 25.74 22.92
C SER A 434 1.11 26.53 21.65
N LYS A 435 0.03 26.75 20.88
CA LYS A 435 0.09 27.60 19.68
C LYS A 435 -1.18 28.42 19.53
N SER A 436 -1.00 29.69 19.23
CA SER A 436 -2.08 30.58 18.82
C SER A 436 -2.47 30.31 17.37
N MET A 437 -3.69 29.85 17.13
CA MET A 437 -4.20 29.57 15.78
C MET A 437 -5.56 30.20 15.55
N PHE A 438 -5.79 30.64 14.32
CA PHE A 438 -7.04 31.26 13.88
C PHE A 438 -8.04 30.19 13.46
N VAL A 439 -9.23 30.19 14.07
CA VAL A 439 -10.31 29.25 13.76
C VAL A 439 -11.57 29.93 13.19
N GLY A 440 -11.59 31.26 13.09
CA GLY A 440 -12.73 32.03 12.57
C GLY A 440 -13.35 32.94 13.62
N GLN A 441 -13.70 34.17 13.24
CA GLN A 441 -14.31 35.17 14.14
C GLN A 441 -15.73 34.76 14.58
N GLU A 442 -16.42 33.99 13.76
CA GLU A 442 -17.75 33.43 14.05
C GLU A 442 -17.74 32.43 15.21
N TRP A 443 -16.56 31.92 15.59
CA TRP A 443 -16.36 31.04 16.73
C TRP A 443 -15.96 31.78 18.01
N ALA A 444 -15.90 33.11 18.01
CA ALA A 444 -15.60 33.90 19.19
C ALA A 444 -16.50 33.55 20.39
N ASN A 445 -15.91 33.46 21.58
CA ASN A 445 -16.51 33.02 22.84
C ASN A 445 -16.97 31.56 22.90
N GLN A 446 -16.76 30.76 21.85
CA GLN A 446 -16.99 29.31 21.92
C GLN A 446 -15.84 28.63 22.67
N THR A 447 -16.17 27.53 23.34
CA THR A 447 -15.20 26.73 24.10
C THR A 447 -14.86 25.45 23.34
N PHE A 448 -13.58 25.26 23.07
CA PHE A 448 -13.01 24.11 22.42
C PHE A 448 -12.43 23.14 23.45
N VAL A 449 -12.58 21.84 23.17
CA VAL A 449 -12.05 20.73 23.98
C VAL A 449 -11.23 19.79 23.10
N ASP A 450 -10.27 19.09 23.70
CA ASP A 450 -9.50 18.06 22.99
C ASP A 450 -10.36 16.81 22.79
N LEU A 451 -10.70 16.51 21.53
CA LEU A 451 -11.49 15.35 21.13
C LEU A 451 -10.74 14.03 21.35
N LEU A 452 -9.40 14.06 21.44
CA LEU A 452 -8.60 12.89 21.79
C LEU A 452 -8.50 12.70 23.31
N GLY A 453 -8.84 13.72 24.10
CA GLY A 453 -8.78 13.67 25.57
C GLY A 453 -7.35 13.56 26.11
N ASN A 454 -6.33 13.86 25.31
CA ASN A 454 -4.93 13.85 25.71
C ASN A 454 -4.59 15.07 26.58
N HIS A 455 -5.33 16.17 26.41
CA HIS A 455 -5.17 17.38 27.20
C HIS A 455 -6.48 17.81 27.90
N PRO A 456 -6.47 18.14 29.21
CA PRO A 456 -7.69 18.42 29.98
C PRO A 456 -8.20 19.86 29.86
N ALA A 457 -7.43 20.77 29.26
CA ALA A 457 -7.79 22.18 29.17
C ALA A 457 -9.04 22.42 28.32
N GLN A 458 -9.60 23.63 28.48
CA GLN A 458 -10.66 24.18 27.64
C GLN A 458 -10.17 25.50 27.07
N VAL A 459 -10.29 25.69 25.76
CA VAL A 459 -9.78 26.87 25.06
C VAL A 459 -10.96 27.72 24.63
N THR A 460 -11.03 28.97 25.10
CA THR A 460 -12.07 29.91 24.65
C THR A 460 -11.52 30.78 23.53
N ILE A 461 -12.21 30.82 22.40
CA ILE A 461 -11.79 31.62 21.24
C ILE A 461 -12.02 33.11 21.53
N ASN A 462 -11.02 33.94 21.27
CA ASN A 462 -11.09 35.38 21.50
C ASN A 462 -11.95 36.10 20.45
N ALA A 463 -12.14 37.42 20.62
CA ALA A 463 -12.97 38.23 19.73
C ALA A 463 -12.43 38.30 18.28
N GLU A 464 -11.13 38.12 18.12
CA GLU A 464 -10.43 38.13 16.85
C GLU A 464 -10.47 36.77 16.13
N GLY A 465 -11.03 35.72 16.75
CA GLY A 465 -11.15 34.37 16.17
C GLY A 465 -9.95 33.46 16.41
N TYR A 466 -9.07 33.79 17.36
CA TYR A 466 -7.90 33.00 17.75
C TYR A 466 -8.12 32.23 19.05
N GLY A 467 -7.55 31.03 19.12
CA GLY A 467 -7.40 30.25 20.35
C GLY A 467 -5.94 29.95 20.64
N GLU A 468 -5.56 29.98 21.92
CA GLU A 468 -4.26 29.46 22.39
C GLU A 468 -4.45 27.99 22.75
N PHE A 469 -4.08 27.11 21.84
CA PHE A 469 -4.35 25.68 21.96
C PHE A 469 -3.12 24.96 22.55
N PRO A 470 -3.26 24.22 23.67
CA PRO A 470 -2.17 23.43 24.22
C PRO A 470 -2.07 22.03 23.60
N VAL A 471 -0.91 21.40 23.73
CA VAL A 471 -0.65 20.00 23.42
C VAL A 471 0.36 19.44 24.43
N ALA A 472 0.09 18.24 24.94
CA ALA A 472 0.98 17.59 25.90
C ALA A 472 2.33 17.19 25.27
N ALA A 473 3.34 16.95 26.10
CA ALA A 473 4.65 16.48 25.69
C ALA A 473 4.56 15.17 24.88
N GLY A 474 5.27 15.09 23.75
CA GLY A 474 5.27 13.91 22.88
C GLY A 474 3.88 13.42 22.45
N SER A 475 2.95 14.35 22.18
CA SER A 475 1.53 14.04 22.00
C SER A 475 0.90 14.79 20.82
N VAL A 476 -0.38 14.49 20.60
CA VAL A 476 -1.25 15.13 19.63
C VAL A 476 -2.58 15.51 20.30
N SER A 477 -3.10 16.69 20.00
CA SER A 477 -4.43 17.13 20.45
C SER A 477 -5.24 17.65 19.27
N VAL A 478 -6.55 17.39 19.29
CA VAL A 478 -7.49 17.84 18.26
C VAL A 478 -8.62 18.61 18.91
N TRP A 479 -8.58 19.93 18.76
CA TRP A 479 -9.48 20.86 19.40
C TRP A 479 -10.70 21.16 18.53
N ALA A 480 -11.90 21.03 19.08
CA ALA A 480 -13.13 21.47 18.44
C ALA A 480 -14.17 21.90 19.47
N VAL A 481 -15.24 22.58 19.03
CA VAL A 481 -16.42 22.78 19.88
C VAL A 481 -17.04 21.42 20.22
N LYS A 482 -17.36 21.25 21.50
CA LYS A 482 -17.93 20.01 22.06
C LYS A 482 -19.17 19.54 21.31
#